data_AF-A0A4S2R6X2-F1
#
_entry.id   AF-A0A4S2R6X2-F1
#
_cell.length_a   1.000
_cell.length_b   1.000
_cell.length_c   1.000
_cell.angle_alpha   90.00
_cell.angle_beta   90.00
_cell.angle_gamma   90.00
#
_symmetry.space_group_name_H-M   'P 1'
#
loop_
_entity.id
_entity.type
_entity.pdbx_description
1 polymer ?
#
loop_
_entity_poly.entity_id
_entity_poly.type
_entity_poly.pdbx_seq_one_letter_code
_entity_poly.pdbx_strand_id
1 'polypeptide(L)'
;MTRSRLFALAALLIVIGVGLMVWEPEGPEAECAKDPGVTSGFVDEEKGCPISIESYNRIREAESGPQWDNIGGLVLVVGGLTAGVVGLVRKPRNG
;
A
#
# COMPACT_ATOMS: atom_id res chain seq x y z
N MET A 1 1.99 -24.06 18.96
CA MET A 1 0.92 -23.49 18.11
C MET A 1 0.19 -24.65 17.46
N THR A 2 -1.14 -24.74 17.58
CA THR A 2 -1.91 -25.82 16.96
C THR A 2 -2.00 -25.60 15.45
N ARG A 3 -2.20 -26.68 14.68
CA ARG A 3 -2.30 -26.63 13.21
C ARG A 3 -3.38 -25.63 12.73
N SER A 4 -4.52 -25.59 13.43
CA SER A 4 -5.59 -24.62 13.16
C SER A 4 -5.17 -23.17 13.38
N ARG A 5 -4.33 -22.89 14.38
CA ARG A 5 -3.79 -21.53 14.63
C ARG A 5 -2.82 -21.10 13.53
N LEU A 6 -2.04 -22.02 12.96
CA LEU A 6 -1.15 -21.71 11.83
C LEU A 6 -1.93 -21.38 10.56
N PHE A 7 -3.00 -22.12 10.25
CA PHE A 7 -3.86 -21.78 9.12
C PHE A 7 -4.63 -20.49 9.33
N ALA A 8 -5.14 -20.23 10.54
CA ALA A 8 -5.78 -18.96 10.85
C ALA A 8 -4.81 -17.79 10.69
N LEU A 9 -3.56 -17.93 11.15
CA LEU A 9 -2.52 -16.92 10.97
C LEU A 9 -2.18 -16.74 9.48
N ALA A 10 -2.01 -17.81 8.73
CA ALA A 10 -1.74 -17.75 7.29
C ALA A 10 -2.84 -17.01 6.53
N ALA A 11 -4.10 -17.34 6.79
CA ALA A 11 -5.25 -16.68 6.17
C ALA A 11 -5.31 -15.19 6.57
N LEU A 12 -5.08 -14.87 7.85
CA LEU A 12 -5.04 -13.49 8.32
C LEU A 12 -3.95 -12.67 7.60
N LEU A 13 -2.73 -13.21 7.52
CA LEU A 13 -1.60 -12.55 6.86
C LEU A 13 -1.87 -12.30 5.38
N ILE A 14 -2.48 -13.28 4.69
CA ILE A 14 -2.84 -13.12 3.28
C ILE A 14 -3.93 -12.05 3.11
N VAL A 15 -4.99 -12.07 3.92
CA VAL A 15 -6.08 -11.10 3.82
C VAL A 15 -5.57 -9.68 4.09
N ILE A 16 -4.75 -9.48 5.12
CA ILE A 16 -4.15 -8.17 5.40
C ILE A 16 -3.19 -7.78 4.27
N GLY A 17 -2.38 -8.71 3.78
CA GLY A 17 -1.42 -8.42 2.72
C GLY A 17 -2.08 -8.01 1.40
N VAL A 18 -3.15 -8.70 1.01
CA VAL A 18 -3.98 -8.30 -0.14
C VAL A 18 -4.68 -6.96 0.12
N GLY A 19 -5.18 -6.74 1.34
CA GLY A 19 -5.79 -5.47 1.73
C GLY A 19 -4.85 -4.28 1.55
N LEU A 20 -3.59 -4.41 1.97
CA LEU A 20 -2.57 -3.35 1.78
C LEU A 20 -2.24 -3.11 0.31
N MET A 21 -2.33 -4.13 -0.56
CA MET A 21 -2.06 -3.94 -1.99
C MET A 21 -3.19 -3.25 -2.74
N VAL A 22 -4.43 -3.45 -2.30
CA VAL A 22 -5.62 -2.82 -2.91
C VAL A 22 -5.88 -1.44 -2.32
N TRP A 23 -5.27 -1.11 -1.18
CA TRP A 23 -5.42 0.17 -0.54
C TRP A 23 -4.59 1.22 -1.28
N GLU A 24 -5.26 2.11 -2.02
CA GLU A 24 -4.64 3.32 -2.55
C GLU A 24 -4.64 4.40 -1.45
N PRO A 25 -3.46 4.88 -0.99
CA PRO A 25 -3.41 5.97 -0.04
C PRO A 25 -3.92 7.26 -0.70
N GLU A 26 -4.70 8.04 0.04
CA GLU A 26 -5.09 9.38 -0.40
C GLU A 26 -3.82 10.23 -0.59
N GLY A 27 -3.57 10.63 -1.83
CA GLY A 27 -2.42 11.46 -2.19
C GLY A 27 -2.50 12.86 -1.55
N PRO A 28 -1.38 13.62 -1.54
CA PRO A 28 -1.40 14.99 -1.05
C PRO A 28 -2.33 15.85 -1.91
N GLU A 29 -3.16 16.67 -1.25
CA GLU A 29 -4.05 17.58 -1.98
C GLU A 29 -3.28 18.55 -2.87
N ALA A 30 -3.85 18.85 -4.04
CA ALA A 30 -3.30 19.87 -4.91
C ALA A 30 -3.53 21.28 -4.34
N GLU A 31 -2.47 22.09 -4.34
CA GLU A 31 -2.48 23.48 -3.90
C GLU A 31 -2.34 24.41 -5.11
N CYS A 32 -3.26 25.36 -5.22
CA CYS A 32 -3.24 26.40 -6.25
C CYS A 32 -1.94 27.22 -6.21
N ALA A 33 -1.42 27.56 -7.39
CA ALA A 33 -0.30 28.47 -7.52
C ALA A 33 -0.64 29.86 -6.94
N LYS A 34 0.23 30.35 -6.05
CA LYS A 34 0.12 31.72 -5.49
C LYS A 34 0.54 32.80 -6.48
N ASP A 35 1.43 32.44 -7.41
CA ASP A 35 1.92 33.32 -8.46
C ASP A 35 1.50 32.79 -9.85
N PRO A 36 0.75 33.57 -10.66
CA PRO A 36 0.22 33.12 -11.94
C PRO A 36 1.29 32.91 -13.04
N GLY A 37 2.54 33.33 -12.80
CA GLY A 37 3.65 33.15 -13.74
C GLY A 37 4.48 31.88 -13.52
N VAL A 38 4.31 31.18 -12.39
CA VAL A 38 5.13 30.03 -12.00
C VAL A 38 4.22 28.85 -11.66
N THR A 39 3.66 28.25 -12.71
CA THR A 39 2.70 27.14 -12.60
C THR A 39 3.31 25.83 -13.09
N SER A 40 2.83 24.70 -12.59
CA SER A 40 3.22 23.36 -13.07
C SER A 40 2.77 23.04 -14.51
N GLY A 41 1.89 23.86 -15.08
CA GLY A 41 1.26 23.61 -16.38
C GLY A 41 0.04 22.67 -16.30
N PHE A 42 -0.26 22.14 -15.11
CA PHE A 42 -1.45 21.33 -14.83
C PHE A 42 -2.48 22.15 -14.04
N VAL A 43 -3.75 21.87 -14.31
CA VAL A 43 -4.89 22.53 -13.66
C VAL A 43 -5.63 21.48 -12.84
N ASP A 44 -5.95 21.81 -11.61
CA ASP A 44 -6.84 21.01 -10.77
C ASP A 44 -8.28 21.21 -11.26
N GLU A 45 -8.94 20.13 -11.73
CA GLU A 45 -10.32 20.18 -12.24
C GLU A 45 -11.36 20.46 -11.13
N GLU A 46 -11.06 20.12 -9.88
CA GLU A 46 -11.96 20.36 -8.74
C GLU A 46 -11.88 21.82 -8.27
N LYS A 47 -10.67 22.39 -8.27
CA LYS A 47 -10.42 23.76 -7.78
C LYS A 47 -10.37 24.81 -8.89
N GLY A 48 -10.33 24.39 -10.16
CA GLY A 48 -10.32 25.28 -11.33
C GLY A 48 -9.10 26.21 -11.41
N CYS A 49 -8.00 25.86 -10.73
CA CYS A 49 -6.81 26.69 -10.58
C CYS A 49 -5.56 25.95 -11.08
N PRO A 50 -4.55 26.66 -11.62
CA PRO A 50 -3.27 26.04 -11.95
C PRO A 50 -2.57 25.56 -10.68
N ILE A 51 -2.08 24.32 -10.69
CA ILE A 51 -1.36 23.72 -9.57
C ILE A 51 0.05 24.33 -9.48
N SER A 52 0.49 24.66 -8.26
CA SER A 52 1.87 25.11 -8.02
C SER A 52 2.91 24.04 -8.40
N ILE A 53 4.11 24.46 -8.81
CA ILE A 53 5.21 23.52 -9.14
C ILE A 53 5.54 22.64 -7.91
N GLU A 54 5.58 23.23 -6.72
CA GLU A 54 5.83 22.51 -5.47
C GLU A 54 4.75 21.48 -5.15
N SER A 55 3.47 21.81 -5.37
CA SER A 55 2.37 20.86 -5.16
C SER A 55 2.40 19.72 -6.18
N TYR A 56 2.63 20.04 -7.45
CA TYR A 56 2.77 19.04 -8.50
C TYR A 56 3.92 18.07 -8.22
N ASN A 57 5.08 18.58 -7.80
CA ASN A 57 6.21 17.74 -7.42
C ASN A 57 5.88 16.82 -6.23
N ARG A 58 5.13 17.30 -5.24
CA ARG A 58 4.68 16.48 -4.09
C ARG A 58 3.73 15.36 -4.52
N ILE A 59 2.75 15.66 -5.38
CA ILE A 59 1.81 14.66 -5.91
C ILE A 59 2.57 13.61 -6.74
N ARG A 60 3.41 14.08 -7.66
CA ARG A 60 4.24 13.22 -8.50
C ARG A 60 5.16 12.33 -7.66
N GLU A 61 5.78 12.86 -6.61
CA GLU A 61 6.63 12.07 -5.71
C GLU A 61 5.83 11.06 -4.89
N ALA A 62 4.58 11.38 -4.52
CA ALA A 62 3.69 10.43 -3.85
C ALA A 62 3.25 9.28 -4.79
N GLU A 63 2.94 9.58 -6.06
CA GLU A 63 2.56 8.57 -7.06
C GLU A 63 3.74 7.71 -7.53
N SER A 64 4.90 8.33 -7.76
CA SER A 64 6.11 7.67 -8.30
C SER A 64 7.07 7.16 -7.23
N GLY A 65 6.81 7.49 -5.96
CA GLY A 65 7.60 7.05 -4.82
C GLY A 65 7.47 5.56 -4.52
N PRO A 66 8.31 5.02 -3.64
CA PRO A 66 8.24 3.63 -3.22
C PRO A 66 6.89 3.33 -2.56
N GLN A 67 6.10 2.45 -3.19
CA GLN A 67 4.80 2.01 -2.69
C GLN A 67 4.97 1.03 -1.53
N TRP A 68 5.26 1.56 -0.34
CA TRP A 68 5.56 0.78 0.87
C TRP A 68 4.41 -0.17 1.27
N ASP A 69 3.16 0.23 1.03
CA ASP A 69 2.00 -0.62 1.31
C ASP A 69 1.99 -1.88 0.43
N ASN A 70 2.33 -1.75 -0.85
CA ASN A 70 2.49 -2.88 -1.76
C ASN A 70 3.63 -3.81 -1.33
N ILE A 71 4.76 -3.25 -0.90
CA ILE A 71 5.91 -4.04 -0.40
C ILE A 71 5.52 -4.77 0.88
N GLY A 72 4.91 -4.08 1.84
CA GLY A 72 4.41 -4.66 3.09
C GLY A 72 3.37 -5.75 2.82
N GLY A 73 2.44 -5.49 1.90
CA GLY A 73 1.44 -6.43 1.45
C GLY A 73 2.05 -7.71 0.89
N LEU A 74 3.07 -7.58 0.03
CA LEU A 74 3.77 -8.73 -0.57
C LEU A 74 4.45 -9.58 0.50
N VAL A 75 5.15 -8.94 1.44
CA VAL A 75 5.83 -9.63 2.54
C VAL A 75 4.83 -10.41 3.39
N LEU A 76 3.67 -9.83 3.70
CA LEU A 76 2.62 -10.52 4.44
C LEU A 76 2.04 -11.71 3.68
N VAL A 77 1.79 -11.57 2.37
CA VAL A 77 1.31 -12.69 1.54
C VAL A 77 2.32 -13.82 1.51
N VAL A 78 3.60 -13.52 1.27
CA VAL A 78 4.68 -14.54 1.27
C VAL A 78 4.83 -15.18 2.66
N GLY A 79 4.74 -14.39 3.73
CA GLY A 79 4.74 -14.87 5.11
C GLY A 79 3.54 -15.79 5.42
N GLY A 80 2.36 -15.45 4.92
CA GLY A 80 1.15 -16.26 5.06
C GLY A 80 1.27 -17.60 4.31
N LEU A 81 1.75 -17.58 3.06
CA LEU A 81 1.99 -18.79 2.27
C LEU A 81 3.00 -19.72 2.95
N THR A 82 4.12 -19.18 3.42
CA THR A 82 5.14 -19.97 4.13
C THR A 82 4.60 -20.56 5.44
N ALA A 83 3.84 -19.79 6.23
CA ALA A 83 3.17 -20.30 7.43
C ALA A 83 2.16 -21.42 7.11
N GLY A 84 1.41 -21.29 6.01
CA GLY A 84 0.49 -22.31 5.51
C GLY A 84 1.20 -23.62 5.14
N VAL A 85 2.29 -23.53 4.38
CA VAL A 85 3.13 -24.69 4.01
C VAL A 85 3.71 -25.36 5.25
N VAL A 86 4.23 -24.60 6.21
CA VAL A 86 4.72 -25.15 7.48
C VAL A 86 3.59 -25.86 8.24
N GLY A 87 2.39 -25.30 8.26
CA GLY A 87 1.21 -25.94 8.86
C GLY A 87 0.80 -27.26 8.19
N LEU A 88 1.15 -27.47 6.91
CA LEU A 88 0.91 -28.73 6.19
C LEU A 88 1.99 -29.78 6.47
N VAL A 89 3.27 -29.38 6.47
CA VAL A 89 4.40 -30.30 6.63
C VAL A 89 4.63 -30.71 8.08
N ARG A 90 4.24 -29.87 9.05
CA ARG A 90 4.47 -30.13 10.46
C ARG A 90 3.57 -31.28 10.96
N LYS A 91 4.17 -32.47 11.12
CA LYS A 91 3.52 -33.67 11.67
C LYS A 91 2.83 -33.34 13.00
N PRO A 92 1.56 -33.76 13.22
CA PRO A 92 0.92 -33.60 14.52
C PRO A 92 1.77 -34.31 15.57
N ARG A 93 2.29 -33.54 16.52
CA ARG A 93 2.94 -34.09 17.70
C ARG A 93 1.80 -34.54 18.61
N ASN A 94 1.30 -35.75 18.36
CA ASN A 94 0.45 -36.46 19.33
C ASN A 94 1.31 -36.65 20.59
N GLY A 95 0.95 -35.91 21.64
CA GLY A 95 1.29 -36.19 23.02
C GLY A 95 -0.03 -36.38 23.75
#